data_AF-A0A2A3ZEG0-F1
#
_entry.id   AF-A0A2A3ZEG0-F1
#
_cell.length_a   1.000
_cell.length_b   1.000
_cell.length_c   1.000
_cell.angle_alpha   90.00
_cell.angle_beta   90.00
_cell.angle_gamma   90.00
#
_symmetry.space_group_name_H-M   'P 1'
#
loop_
_entity.id
_entity.type
_entity.pdbx_description
1 polymer ?
#
loop_
_entity_poly.entity_id
_entity_poly.type
_entity_poly.pdbx_seq_one_letter_code
_entity_poly.pdbx_strand_id
1 'polypeptide(L)'
;MTKHKDFKQLVRHRMSVTGENFTSARAALLDDQSRHRAAATAPEAEAFRAKTLRTFMREGRLESIPTKRKALVVILLELLAAFDADRAYSEKDVNSILSAFHPDFARLRRELIDYRYLERNAHTGQYWVNSALPERRGNQLQETAVFEEFLR
;
A
#
# COMPACT_ATOMS: atom_id res chain seq x y z
N MET A 1 5.76 -4.26 29.15
CA MET A 1 6.90 -5.15 29.50
C MET A 1 7.20 -6.05 28.31
N THR A 2 8.12 -5.66 27.43
CA THR A 2 8.40 -6.36 26.16
C THR A 2 9.22 -7.63 26.44
N LYS A 3 8.60 -8.81 26.28
CA LYS A 3 9.21 -10.15 26.41
C LYS A 3 10.13 -10.49 25.23
N HIS A 4 11.11 -9.65 24.92
CA HIS A 4 12.13 -9.97 23.90
C HIS A 4 13.52 -9.80 24.51
N LYS A 5 14.13 -10.93 24.91
CA LYS A 5 15.49 -10.99 25.48
C LYS A 5 16.52 -10.39 24.52
N ASP A 6 16.34 -10.63 23.23
CA ASP A 6 17.23 -10.15 22.17
C ASP A 6 17.19 -8.63 22.01
N PHE A 7 16.00 -8.04 22.07
CA PHE A 7 15.85 -6.60 21.92
C PHE A 7 16.53 -5.81 23.05
N LYS A 8 16.46 -6.31 24.29
CA LYS A 8 17.15 -5.67 25.42
C LYS A 8 18.67 -5.74 25.29
N GLN A 9 19.21 -6.79 24.65
CA GLN A 9 20.64 -6.89 24.35
C GLN A 9 21.06 -5.88 23.29
N LEU A 10 20.24 -5.71 22.23
CA LEU A 10 20.50 -4.70 21.20
C LEU A 10 20.51 -3.28 21.79
N VAL A 11 19.56 -2.95 22.67
CA VAL A 11 19.52 -1.65 23.35
C VAL A 11 20.79 -1.44 24.20
N ARG A 12 21.20 -2.45 24.98
CA ARG A 12 22.42 -2.36 25.80
C ARG A 12 23.68 -2.19 24.97
N HIS A 13 23.81 -2.94 23.88
CA HIS A 13 24.93 -2.82 22.96
C HIS A 13 25.01 -1.41 22.35
N ARG A 14 23.87 -0.86 21.91
CA ARG A 14 23.82 0.52 21.39
C ARG A 14 24.21 1.54 22.46
N MET A 15 23.73 1.40 23.70
CA MET A 15 24.12 2.27 24.81
C MET A 15 25.63 2.26 25.04
N SER A 16 26.29 1.09 25.00
CA SER A 16 27.75 1.01 25.20
C SER A 16 28.56 1.62 24.06
N VAL A 17 28.03 1.60 22.83
CA VAL A 17 28.73 2.12 21.65
C VAL A 17 28.52 3.63 21.48
N THR A 18 27.31 4.12 21.72
CA THR A 18 26.91 5.51 21.43
C THR A 18 26.97 6.42 22.66
N GLY A 19 26.99 5.86 23.87
CA GLY A 19 26.82 6.61 25.12
C GLY A 19 25.41 7.15 25.35
N GLU A 20 24.44 6.81 24.48
CA GLU A 20 23.05 7.22 24.62
C GLU A 20 22.40 6.59 25.86
N ASN A 21 21.42 7.28 26.46
CA ASN A 21 20.59 6.70 27.51
C ASN A 21 19.64 5.61 26.95
N PHE A 22 19.08 4.80 27.84
CA PHE A 22 18.22 3.67 27.46
C PHE A 22 17.01 4.09 26.61
N THR A 23 16.40 5.24 26.90
CA THR A 23 15.22 5.73 26.18
C THR A 23 15.57 6.12 24.74
N SER A 24 16.65 6.88 24.56
CA SER A 24 17.15 7.28 23.24
C SER A 24 17.61 6.08 22.41
N ALA A 25 18.40 5.18 23.00
CA ALA A 25 18.89 3.98 22.32
C ALA A 25 17.74 3.04 21.92
N ARG A 26 16.72 2.90 22.77
CA ARG A 26 15.52 2.13 22.46
C ARG A 26 14.69 2.80 21.36
N ALA A 27 14.50 4.11 21.42
CA ALA A 27 13.75 4.84 20.41
C ALA A 27 14.41 4.72 19.03
N ALA A 28 15.73 4.89 18.96
CA ALA A 28 16.50 4.74 17.73
C ALA A 28 16.39 3.33 17.14
N LEU A 29 16.49 2.27 17.96
CA LEU A 29 16.34 0.89 17.46
C LEU A 29 14.93 0.56 16.98
N LEU A 30 13.90 1.14 17.61
CA LEU A 30 12.51 1.02 17.12
C LEU A 30 12.32 1.78 15.81
N ASP A 31 12.94 2.95 15.67
CA ASP A 31 12.92 3.74 14.44
C ASP A 31 13.65 2.99 13.31
N ASP A 32 14.86 2.47 13.55
CA ASP A 32 15.61 1.65 12.60
C ASP A 32 14.80 0.41 12.19
N GLN A 33 14.19 -0.30 13.14
CA GLN A 33 13.33 -1.45 12.82
C GLN A 33 12.11 -1.04 12.00
N SER A 34 11.53 0.12 12.27
CA SER A 34 10.39 0.66 11.52
C SER A 34 10.80 1.08 10.11
N ARG A 35 11.97 1.71 9.95
CA ARG A 35 12.58 2.07 8.65
C ARG A 35 12.88 0.82 7.84
N HIS A 36 13.51 -0.20 8.42
CA HIS A 36 13.75 -1.48 7.74
C HIS A 36 12.47 -2.21 7.35
N ARG A 37 11.39 -2.10 8.13
CA ARG A 37 10.09 -2.71 7.80
C ARG A 37 9.32 -1.91 6.75
N ALA A 38 9.53 -0.59 6.70
CA ALA A 38 8.98 0.30 5.69
C ALA A 38 9.76 0.22 4.36
N ALA A 39 11.07 0.00 4.42
CA ALA A 39 11.95 -0.21 3.28
C ALA A 39 11.99 -1.70 2.91
N ALA A 40 10.90 -2.23 2.35
CA ALA A 40 11.05 -3.46 1.57
C ALA A 40 11.97 -3.13 0.39
N THR A 41 12.95 -3.98 0.12
CA THR A 41 13.79 -3.81 -1.08
C THR A 41 12.92 -4.01 -2.33
N ALA A 42 13.27 -3.39 -3.46
CA ALA A 42 12.52 -3.58 -4.71
C ALA A 42 12.31 -5.07 -5.07
N PRO A 43 13.28 -5.98 -4.88
CA PRO A 43 13.06 -7.42 -5.09
C PRO A 43 12.03 -8.04 -4.14
N GLU A 44 12.02 -7.64 -2.86
CA GLU A 44 11.03 -8.14 -1.89
C GLU A 44 9.62 -7.66 -2.18
N ALA A 45 9.49 -6.40 -2.64
CA ALA A 45 8.21 -5.85 -3.06
C ALA A 45 7.68 -6.58 -4.29
N GLU A 46 8.50 -6.83 -5.31
CA GLU A 46 8.09 -7.59 -6.48
C GLU A 46 7.69 -9.03 -6.12
N ALA A 47 8.46 -9.71 -5.27
CA ALA A 47 8.10 -11.04 -4.78
C ALA A 47 6.75 -11.05 -4.03
N PHE A 48 6.48 -10.01 -3.23
CA PHE A 48 5.19 -9.85 -2.55
C PHE A 48 4.06 -9.56 -3.53
N ARG A 49 4.30 -8.70 -4.53
CA ARG A 49 3.34 -8.40 -5.60
C ARG A 49 2.96 -9.67 -6.35
N ALA A 50 3.94 -10.37 -6.91
CA ALA A 50 3.73 -11.62 -7.65
C ALA A 50 2.99 -12.68 -6.82
N LYS A 51 3.34 -12.82 -5.53
CA LYS A 51 2.61 -13.71 -4.62
C LYS A 51 1.16 -13.27 -4.42
N THR A 52 0.92 -11.97 -4.21
CA THR A 52 -0.43 -11.41 -4.04
C THR A 52 -1.28 -11.66 -5.28
N LEU A 53 -0.77 -11.36 -6.47
CA LEU A 53 -1.50 -11.58 -7.71
C LEU A 53 -1.84 -13.06 -7.92
N ARG A 54 -0.87 -13.96 -7.72
CA ARG A 54 -1.14 -15.41 -7.79
C ARG A 54 -2.18 -15.89 -6.78
N THR A 55 -2.30 -15.23 -5.64
CA THR A 55 -3.23 -15.65 -4.57
C THR A 55 -4.64 -15.16 -4.80
N PHE A 56 -4.81 -13.96 -5.34
CA PHE A 56 -6.12 -13.29 -5.41
C PHE A 56 -6.64 -13.16 -6.83
N MET A 57 -5.79 -13.23 -7.86
CA MET A 57 -6.19 -13.12 -9.25
C MET A 57 -6.02 -14.44 -9.99
N ARG A 58 -7.05 -14.80 -10.76
CA ARG A 58 -7.06 -15.96 -11.63
C ARG A 58 -7.72 -15.60 -12.94
N GLU A 59 -7.06 -15.91 -14.06
CA GLU A 59 -7.58 -15.66 -15.42
C GLU A 59 -8.03 -14.19 -15.62
N GLY A 60 -7.30 -13.24 -15.03
CA GLY A 60 -7.61 -11.80 -15.12
C GLY A 60 -8.75 -11.34 -14.21
N ARG A 61 -9.36 -12.22 -13.42
CA ARG A 61 -10.40 -11.89 -12.43
C ARG A 61 -9.87 -11.94 -11.02
N LEU A 62 -10.41 -11.09 -10.17
CA LEU A 62 -10.18 -11.12 -8.74
C LEU A 62 -11.13 -12.14 -8.11
N GLU A 63 -10.62 -13.16 -7.44
CA GLU A 63 -11.44 -14.18 -6.77
C GLU A 63 -12.00 -13.66 -5.43
N SER A 64 -11.21 -12.86 -4.72
CA SER A 64 -11.63 -12.22 -3.47
C SER A 64 -10.86 -10.94 -3.21
N ILE A 65 -11.51 -9.97 -2.56
CA ILE A 65 -10.87 -8.70 -2.18
C ILE A 65 -10.05 -8.90 -0.91
N PRO A 66 -8.72 -8.66 -0.92
CA PRO A 66 -7.88 -8.86 0.25
C PRO A 66 -8.34 -8.05 1.46
N THR A 67 -8.21 -8.64 2.65
CA THR A 67 -8.47 -7.94 3.92
C THR A 67 -7.24 -7.20 4.44
N LYS A 68 -6.04 -7.68 4.09
CA LYS A 68 -4.78 -7.00 4.45
C LYS A 68 -4.54 -5.82 3.51
N ARG A 69 -4.45 -4.62 4.09
CA ARG A 69 -4.27 -3.36 3.36
C ARG A 69 -3.08 -3.39 2.38
N LYS A 70 -1.92 -3.90 2.79
CA LYS A 70 -0.75 -4.04 1.92
C LYS A 70 -1.01 -4.89 0.66
N ALA A 71 -1.79 -5.98 0.79
CA ALA A 71 -2.16 -6.81 -0.36
C ALA A 71 -3.27 -6.15 -1.19
N LEU A 72 -4.20 -5.44 -0.54
CA LEU A 72 -5.22 -4.66 -1.22
C LEU A 72 -4.61 -3.60 -2.12
N VAL A 73 -3.61 -2.85 -1.62
CA VAL A 73 -2.90 -1.83 -2.42
C VAL A 73 -2.34 -2.42 -3.72
N VAL A 74 -1.69 -3.58 -3.66
CA VAL A 74 -1.21 -4.28 -4.87
C VAL A 74 -2.35 -4.53 -5.85
N ILE A 75 -3.50 -5.04 -5.38
CA ILE A 75 -4.66 -5.27 -6.25
C ILE A 75 -5.19 -3.96 -6.82
N LEU A 76 -5.29 -2.88 -6.03
CA LEU A 76 -5.77 -1.59 -6.52
C LEU A 76 -4.87 -1.03 -7.62
N LEU A 77 -3.55 -1.20 -7.50
CA LEU A 77 -2.58 -0.77 -8.51
C LEU A 77 -2.72 -1.58 -9.82
N GLU A 78 -2.93 -2.89 -9.75
CA GLU A 78 -3.23 -3.68 -10.96
C GLU A 78 -4.53 -3.24 -11.64
N LEU A 79 -5.56 -2.95 -10.86
CA LEU A 79 -6.84 -2.48 -11.39
C LEU A 79 -6.71 -1.09 -12.01
N LEU A 80 -5.85 -0.24 -11.44
CA LEU A 80 -5.60 1.10 -11.93
C LEU A 80 -5.02 1.09 -13.35
N ALA A 81 -4.24 0.07 -13.71
CA ALA A 81 -3.68 -0.10 -15.06
C ALA A 81 -4.77 -0.29 -16.15
N ALA A 82 -6.01 -0.59 -15.78
CA ALA A 82 -7.14 -0.63 -16.71
C ALA A 82 -7.73 0.76 -17.02
N PHE A 83 -7.26 1.81 -16.36
CA PHE A 83 -7.70 3.19 -16.55
C PHE A 83 -6.64 3.99 -17.28
N ASP A 84 -7.05 4.67 -18.35
CA ASP A 84 -6.28 5.73 -19.00
C ASP A 84 -6.23 6.98 -18.12
N ALA A 85 -5.02 7.53 -17.93
CA ALA A 85 -4.76 8.68 -17.08
C ALA A 85 -5.24 10.01 -17.67
N ASP A 86 -5.34 10.10 -18.99
CA ASP A 86 -5.74 11.33 -19.70
C ASP A 86 -7.26 11.40 -19.95
N ARG A 87 -8.02 10.47 -19.36
CA ARG A 87 -9.46 10.32 -19.58
C ARG A 87 -10.28 10.55 -18.31
N ALA A 88 -11.38 11.28 -18.47
CA ALA A 88 -12.46 11.34 -17.49
C ALA A 88 -13.50 10.24 -17.77
N TYR A 89 -14.00 9.64 -16.69
CA TYR A 89 -14.95 8.53 -16.69
C TYR A 89 -16.24 8.91 -15.98
N SER A 90 -17.37 8.43 -16.46
CA SER A 90 -18.61 8.43 -15.67
C SER A 90 -18.58 7.29 -14.65
N GLU A 91 -19.47 7.35 -13.65
CA GLU A 91 -19.68 6.22 -12.73
C GLU A 91 -19.98 4.91 -13.47
N LYS A 92 -20.74 4.96 -14.57
CA LYS A 92 -21.07 3.78 -15.36
C LYS A 92 -19.82 3.19 -16.03
N ASP A 93 -18.93 4.03 -16.54
CA ASP A 93 -17.68 3.58 -17.15
C ASP A 93 -16.78 2.90 -16.11
N VAL A 94 -16.60 3.54 -14.95
CA VAL A 94 -15.81 2.96 -13.84
C VAL A 94 -16.39 1.63 -13.39
N ASN A 95 -17.70 1.56 -13.20
CA ASN A 95 -18.37 0.32 -12.81
C ASN A 95 -18.18 -0.77 -13.87
N SER A 96 -18.29 -0.43 -15.16
CA SER A 96 -18.09 -1.39 -16.25
C SER A 96 -16.68 -1.97 -16.24
N ILE A 97 -15.66 -1.11 -16.12
CA ILE A 97 -14.25 -1.53 -16.04
C ILE A 97 -14.04 -2.47 -14.85
N LEU A 98 -14.45 -2.05 -13.64
CA LEU A 98 -14.21 -2.82 -12.42
C LEU A 98 -15.03 -4.12 -12.36
N SER A 99 -16.22 -4.15 -12.98
CA SER A 99 -17.07 -5.35 -13.03
C SER A 99 -16.44 -6.50 -13.82
N ALA A 100 -15.53 -6.19 -14.75
CA ALA A 100 -14.75 -7.20 -15.44
C ALA A 100 -13.83 -7.99 -14.49
N PHE A 101 -13.42 -7.35 -13.38
CA PHE A 101 -12.50 -7.92 -12.40
C PHE A 101 -13.22 -8.58 -11.22
N HIS A 102 -14.26 -7.95 -10.66
CA HIS A 102 -14.95 -8.46 -9.47
C HIS A 102 -16.42 -7.97 -9.38
N PRO A 103 -17.36 -8.80 -8.91
CA PRO A 103 -18.77 -8.41 -8.75
C PRO A 103 -18.99 -7.31 -7.69
N ASP A 104 -18.17 -7.28 -6.63
CA ASP A 104 -18.13 -6.17 -5.66
C ASP A 104 -17.26 -5.00 -6.19
N PHE A 105 -17.57 -4.52 -7.38
CA PHE A 105 -16.89 -3.38 -8.01
C PHE A 105 -17.11 -2.08 -7.23
N ALA A 106 -18.21 -1.99 -6.47
CA ALA A 106 -18.51 -0.84 -5.62
C ALA A 106 -17.46 -0.70 -4.51
N ARG A 107 -17.06 -1.81 -3.86
CA ARG A 107 -15.96 -1.78 -2.88
C ARG A 107 -14.63 -1.39 -3.52
N LEU A 108 -14.28 -1.94 -4.67
CA LEU A 108 -13.04 -1.60 -5.36
C LEU A 108 -12.98 -0.11 -5.71
N ARG A 109 -14.08 0.45 -6.23
CA ARG A 109 -14.19 1.88 -6.51
C ARG A 109 -13.99 2.75 -5.27
N ARG A 110 -14.61 2.38 -4.12
CA ARG A 110 -14.40 3.10 -2.86
C ARG A 110 -12.94 3.08 -2.43
N GLU A 111 -12.31 1.92 -2.46
CA GLU A 111 -10.91 1.76 -2.06
C GLU A 111 -9.95 2.52 -2.99
N LEU A 112 -10.20 2.55 -4.31
CA LEU A 112 -9.43 3.38 -5.25
C LEU A 112 -9.51 4.88 -4.92
N ILE A 113 -10.67 5.36 -4.44
CA ILE A 113 -10.86 6.75 -4.01
C ILE A 113 -10.24 6.99 -2.64
N ASP A 114 -10.40 6.06 -1.69
CA ASP A 114 -9.87 6.16 -0.32
C ASP A 114 -8.33 6.22 -0.34
N TYR A 115 -7.71 5.44 -1.23
CA TYR A 115 -6.28 5.52 -1.52
C TYR A 115 -5.91 6.64 -2.50
N ARG A 116 -6.86 7.43 -3.01
CA ARG A 116 -6.60 8.58 -3.91
C ARG A 116 -5.90 8.20 -5.23
N TYR A 117 -6.08 6.97 -5.69
CA TYR A 117 -5.68 6.55 -7.03
C TYR A 117 -6.67 7.05 -8.08
N LEU A 118 -7.95 7.07 -7.72
CA LEU A 118 -8.98 7.79 -8.47
C LEU A 118 -9.46 8.99 -7.65
N GLU A 119 -9.79 10.07 -8.35
CA GLU A 119 -10.58 11.17 -7.78
C GLU A 119 -11.99 11.18 -8.37
N ARG A 120 -12.91 11.86 -7.68
CA ARG A 120 -14.30 12.02 -8.09
C ARG A 120 -14.76 13.46 -7.88
N ASN A 121 -15.36 14.04 -8.91
CA ASN A 121 -16.08 15.30 -8.75
C ASN A 121 -17.47 15.02 -8.12
N ALA A 122 -17.72 15.63 -6.95
CA ALA A 122 -18.96 15.44 -6.21
C ALA A 122 -20.22 15.94 -6.95
N HIS A 123 -20.07 16.98 -7.78
CA HIS A 123 -21.16 17.66 -8.48
C HIS A 123 -21.47 17.01 -9.83
N THR A 124 -20.44 16.64 -10.60
CA THR A 124 -20.64 16.06 -11.94
C THR A 124 -20.67 14.53 -11.94
N GLY A 125 -20.19 13.89 -10.87
CA GLY A 125 -20.08 12.43 -10.79
C GLY A 125 -18.99 11.85 -11.70
N GLN A 126 -18.10 12.69 -12.24
CA GLN A 126 -16.97 12.26 -13.05
C GLN A 126 -15.83 11.74 -12.18
N TYR A 127 -15.07 10.81 -12.74
CA TYR A 127 -13.90 10.17 -12.16
C TYR A 127 -12.69 10.35 -13.07
N TRP A 128 -11.49 10.41 -12.51
CA TRP A 128 -10.24 10.42 -13.26
C TRP A 128 -9.12 9.80 -12.42
N VAL A 129 -8.08 9.29 -13.10
CA VAL A 129 -6.86 8.83 -12.44
C VAL A 129 -6.13 10.04 -11.88
N ASN A 130 -5.70 9.94 -10.62
CA ASN A 130 -4.94 11.01 -10.03
C ASN A 130 -3.51 11.03 -10.57
N SER A 131 -3.12 12.13 -11.21
CA SER A 131 -1.79 12.30 -11.80
C SER A 131 -0.69 12.50 -10.74
N ALA A 132 -1.06 12.85 -9.50
CA ALA A 132 -0.13 13.03 -8.39
C ALA A 132 -0.58 12.23 -7.17
N LEU A 133 0.24 11.25 -6.75
CA LEU A 133 -0.02 10.50 -5.52
C LEU A 133 0.09 11.42 -4.30
N PRO A 134 -0.84 11.33 -3.33
CA PRO A 134 -0.79 12.17 -2.15
C PRO A 134 0.39 11.80 -1.23
N GLU A 135 0.79 12.72 -0.37
CA GLU A 135 1.69 12.39 0.74
C GLU A 135 1.06 11.32 1.64
N ARG A 136 1.64 10.13 1.63
CA ARG A 136 1.24 9.03 2.50
C ARG A 136 1.74 9.30 3.92
N ARG A 137 0.94 8.98 4.94
CA ARG A 137 1.31 9.15 6.36
C ARG A 137 0.94 7.92 7.19
N GLY A 138 1.69 7.68 8.27
CA GLY A 138 1.40 6.62 9.24
C GLY A 138 1.34 5.23 8.61
N ASN A 139 0.23 4.53 8.80
CA ASN A 139 0.05 3.16 8.31
C ASN A 139 0.04 3.09 6.77
N GLN A 140 -0.45 4.13 6.09
CA GLN A 140 -0.51 4.13 4.62
C GLN A 140 0.89 4.10 3.99
N LEU A 141 1.89 4.75 4.60
CA LEU A 141 3.28 4.65 4.12
C LEU A 141 3.77 3.20 4.11
N GLN A 142 3.48 2.44 5.17
CA GLN A 142 3.90 1.04 5.25
C GLN A 142 3.16 0.14 4.25
N GLU A 143 1.95 0.55 3.84
CA GLU A 143 1.10 -0.19 2.91
C GLU A 143 1.45 0.10 1.44
N THR A 144 1.84 1.33 1.10
CA THR A 144 1.97 1.80 -0.28
C THR A 144 3.40 2.08 -0.74
N ALA A 145 4.31 2.47 0.17
CA ALA A 145 5.54 3.17 -0.20
C ALA A 145 6.39 2.46 -1.27
N VAL A 146 6.51 1.14 -1.20
CA VAL A 146 7.36 0.38 -2.16
C VAL A 146 6.60 -0.02 -3.43
N PHE A 147 5.26 0.02 -3.43
CA PHE A 147 4.47 -0.37 -4.60
C PHE A 147 4.11 0.81 -5.50
N GLU A 148 4.03 2.00 -4.93
CA GLU A 148 3.74 3.22 -5.70
C GLU A 148 4.93 3.71 -6.52
N GLU A 149 6.16 3.27 -6.18
CA GLU A 149 7.34 3.53 -7.01
C GLU A 149 7.19 2.95 -8.43
N PHE A 150 6.39 1.90 -8.61
CA PHE A 150 6.11 1.30 -9.93
C PHE A 150 5.17 2.11 -10.81
N LEU A 151 4.52 3.15 -10.28
CA LEU A 151 3.66 4.06 -11.05
C LEU A 151 4.43 5.24 -11.68
N ARG A 152 5.72 5.40 -11.37
CA ARG A 152 6.60 6.44 -11.94
C ARG A 152 7.38 5.89 -13.12
#